data_AF-A0A9X1QR65-F1
#
_entry.id   AF-A0A9X1QR65-F1
#
_cell.length_a   1.000
_cell.length_b   1.000
_cell.length_c   1.000
_cell.angle_alpha   90.00
_cell.angle_beta   90.00
_cell.angle_gamma   90.00
#
_symmetry.space_group_name_H-M   'P 1'
#
loop_
_entity.id
_entity.type
_entity.pdbx_description
1 polymer ?
#
loop_
_entity_poly.entity_id
_entity_poly.type
_entity_poly.pdbx_seq_one_letter_code
_entity_poly.pdbx_strand_id
1 'polypeptide(L)'
;MGYQEAAAIPFGATAALHFIKIANIQPSQNVLIYGASGALGTMAIQLAKNQEAIVTAVCSAANSAMVKALGADKTIDCTKVDFNLQTQTK
;
A
#
# COMPACT_ATOMS: atom_id res chain seq x y z
N MET A 1 14.59 -17.89 -5.17
CA MET A 1 13.12 -17.87 -5.21
C MET A 1 12.66 -19.27 -5.53
N GLY A 2 11.90 -19.92 -4.64
CA GLY A 2 11.33 -21.25 -4.86
C GLY A 2 9.96 -21.18 -5.53
N TYR A 3 9.34 -22.33 -5.76
CA TYR A 3 8.02 -22.42 -6.40
C TYR A 3 6.92 -21.76 -5.56
N GLN A 4 6.99 -21.90 -4.24
CA GLN A 4 6.02 -21.33 -3.31
C GLN A 4 6.04 -19.81 -3.34
N GLU A 5 7.22 -19.19 -3.33
CA GLU A 5 7.34 -17.73 -3.43
C GLU A 5 6.90 -17.24 -4.81
N ALA A 6 7.27 -17.95 -5.88
CA ALA A 6 6.85 -17.61 -7.23
C ALA A 6 5.32 -17.69 -7.41
N ALA A 7 4.64 -18.66 -6.79
CA ALA A 7 3.20 -18.85 -6.89
C ALA A 7 2.38 -17.77 -6.15
N ALA A 8 2.96 -17.11 -5.14
CA ALA A 8 2.29 -16.07 -4.37
C ALA A 8 2.24 -14.70 -5.08
N ILE A 9 3.10 -14.48 -6.08
CA ILE A 9 3.27 -13.19 -6.75
C ILE A 9 2.13 -12.84 -7.74
N PRO A 10 1.68 -13.74 -8.64
CA PRO A 10 0.89 -13.35 -9.80
C PRO A 10 -0.40 -12.61 -9.44
N PHE A 11 -1.14 -13.08 -8.44
CA PHE A 11 -2.42 -12.46 -8.08
C PHE A 11 -2.23 -11.03 -7.54
N GLY A 12 -1.39 -10.86 -6.52
CA GLY A 12 -1.21 -9.56 -5.87
C GLY A 12 -0.48 -8.55 -6.74
N ALA A 13 0.59 -8.98 -7.42
CA ALA A 13 1.46 -8.08 -8.17
C ALA A 13 0.81 -7.58 -9.46
N THR A 14 0.09 -8.43 -10.20
CA THR A 14 -0.53 -8.01 -11.47
C THR A 14 -1.64 -6.99 -11.23
N ALA A 15 -2.51 -7.22 -10.25
CA ALA A 15 -3.56 -6.29 -9.87
C ALA A 15 -2.96 -4.97 -9.34
N ALA A 16 -1.99 -5.03 -8.43
CA ALA A 16 -1.34 -3.82 -7.91
C ALA A 16 -0.67 -3.02 -9.04
N LEU A 17 0.05 -3.67 -9.95
CA LEU A 17 0.70 -3.00 -11.08
C LEU A 17 -0.30 -2.34 -12.01
N HIS A 18 -1.43 -2.99 -12.30
CA HIS A 18 -2.51 -2.40 -13.09
C HIS A 18 -3.02 -1.10 -12.45
N PHE A 19 -3.35 -1.14 -11.15
CA PHE A 19 -3.86 0.03 -10.43
C PHE A 19 -2.85 1.17 -10.33
N ILE A 20 -1.57 0.87 -10.08
CA ILE A 20 -0.50 1.88 -10.02
C ILE A 20 -0.33 2.57 -11.38
N LYS A 21 -0.40 1.82 -12.49
CA LYS A 21 -0.29 2.37 -13.84
C LYS A 21 -1.45 3.32 -14.17
N ILE A 22 -2.69 2.93 -13.87
CA ILE A 22 -3.85 3.80 -14.16
C ILE A 22 -3.93 4.99 -13.21
N ALA A 23 -3.43 4.86 -11.97
CA ALA A 23 -3.37 5.96 -11.02
C ALA A 23 -2.34 7.04 -11.43
N ASN A 24 -1.40 6.70 -12.32
CA ASN A 24 -0.36 7.60 -12.85
C ASN A 24 0.32 8.43 -11.75
N ILE A 25 0.75 7.73 -10.69
CA ILE A 25 1.33 8.36 -9.50
C ILE A 25 2.58 9.15 -9.88
N GLN A 26 2.60 10.42 -9.46
CA GLN A 26 3.75 11.31 -9.63
C GLN A 26 4.70 11.22 -8.43
N PRO A 27 6.00 11.52 -8.62
CA PRO A 27 6.95 11.62 -7.51
C PRO A 27 6.45 12.56 -6.41
N SER A 28 6.70 12.20 -5.16
CA SER A 28 6.25 12.93 -3.96
C SER A 28 4.73 13.03 -3.76
N GLN A 29 3.91 12.37 -4.58
CA GLN A 29 2.46 12.34 -4.39
C GLN A 29 2.07 11.48 -3.18
N ASN A 30 1.05 11.92 -2.44
CA ASN A 30 0.52 11.17 -1.31
C ASN A 30 -0.42 10.06 -1.81
N VAL A 31 -0.16 8.82 -1.40
CA VAL A 31 -0.92 7.63 -1.77
C VAL A 31 -1.40 6.93 -0.50
N LEU A 32 -2.72 6.70 -0.42
CA LEU A 32 -3.35 5.96 0.66
C LEU A 32 -3.69 4.54 0.19
N ILE A 33 -3.17 3.52 0.87
CA ILE A 33 -3.39 2.11 0.52
C ILE A 33 -4.24 1.45 1.60
N TYR A 34 -5.45 1.03 1.24
CA TYR A 34 -6.33 0.24 2.10
C TYR A 34 -6.01 -1.25 2.03
N GLY A 35 -6.20 -1.96 3.15
CA GLY A 35 -5.89 -3.40 3.22
C GLY A 35 -4.41 -3.68 2.96
N ALA A 36 -3.53 -2.78 3.42
CA ALA A 36 -2.13 -2.72 3.01
C ALA A 36 -1.31 -3.97 3.36
N SER A 37 -1.77 -4.80 4.30
CA SER A 37 -1.12 -6.05 4.71
C SER A 37 -1.55 -7.28 3.89
N GLY A 38 -2.49 -7.13 2.95
CA GLY A 38 -2.92 -8.22 2.05
C GLY A 38 -2.04 -8.34 0.80
N ALA A 39 -2.23 -9.40 0.02
CA ALA A 39 -1.39 -9.72 -1.15
C ALA A 39 -1.26 -8.57 -2.17
N LEU A 40 -2.34 -7.82 -2.42
CA LEU A 40 -2.31 -6.65 -3.30
C LEU A 40 -1.64 -5.45 -2.61
N GLY A 41 -1.98 -5.20 -1.35
CA GLY A 41 -1.48 -4.06 -0.58
C GLY A 41 0.04 -4.08 -0.40
N THR A 42 0.61 -5.26 -0.09
CA THR A 42 2.05 -5.42 0.09
C THR A 42 2.83 -5.17 -1.19
N MET A 43 2.26 -5.52 -2.35
CA MET A 43 2.85 -5.24 -3.66
C MET A 43 2.66 -3.76 -4.03
N ALA A 44 1.48 -3.20 -3.75
CA ALA A 44 1.17 -1.79 -4.02
C ALA A 44 2.07 -0.83 -3.25
N ILE A 45 2.40 -1.11 -1.99
CA ILE A 45 3.35 -0.28 -1.20
C ILE A 45 4.68 -0.18 -1.94
N GLN A 46 5.28 -1.33 -2.28
CA GLN A 46 6.60 -1.37 -2.92
C GLN A 46 6.58 -0.68 -4.28
N LEU A 47 5.54 -0.93 -5.09
CA LEU A 47 5.39 -0.30 -6.39
C LEU A 47 5.17 1.21 -6.30
N ALA A 48 4.38 1.70 -5.33
CA ALA A 48 4.18 3.12 -5.12
C ALA A 48 5.48 3.81 -4.64
N LYS A 49 6.27 3.15 -3.79
CA LYS A 49 7.58 3.66 -3.36
C LYS A 49 8.60 3.72 -4.50
N ASN A 50 8.55 2.76 -5.44
CA ASN A 50 9.36 2.84 -6.66
C ASN A 50 9.00 4.05 -7.54
N GLN A 51 7.79 4.60 -7.41
CA GLN A 51 7.36 5.85 -8.04
C GLN A 51 7.65 7.09 -7.17
N GLU A 52 8.49 6.95 -6.13
CA GLU A 52 8.84 8.02 -5.18
C GLU A 52 7.64 8.62 -4.44
N ALA A 53 6.55 7.86 -4.30
CA ALA A 53 5.36 8.30 -3.60
C ALA A 53 5.57 8.34 -2.08
N ILE A 54 4.72 9.13 -1.40
CA ILE A 54 4.58 9.13 0.06
C ILE A 54 3.39 8.22 0.40
N VAL A 55 3.68 7.05 0.96
CA VAL A 55 2.70 5.97 1.17
C VAL A 55 2.18 5.99 2.61
N THR A 56 0.87 6.12 2.74
CA THR A 56 0.14 5.87 3.98
C THR A 56 -0.58 4.52 3.88
N ALA A 57 -0.25 3.58 4.76
CA ALA A 57 -0.80 2.23 4.76
C ALA A 57 -1.87 2.06 5.84
N VAL A 58 -3.09 1.66 5.45
CA VAL A 58 -4.17 1.30 6.39
C VAL A 58 -4.15 -0.21 6.61
N CYS A 59 -3.88 -0.65 7.84
CA CYS A 59 -3.79 -2.07 8.22
C CYS A 59 -4.10 -2.24 9.72
N SER A 60 -4.17 -3.48 10.20
CA SER A 60 -4.26 -3.71 11.65
C SER A 60 -2.96 -3.30 12.35
N ALA A 61 -3.03 -2.91 13.62
CA ALA A 61 -1.85 -2.61 14.43
C ALA A 61 -0.78 -3.72 14.38
N ALA A 62 -1.19 -4.98 14.37
CA ALA A 62 -0.30 -6.14 14.30
C ALA A 62 0.57 -6.16 13.03
N ASN A 63 0.10 -5.59 11.93
CA ASN A 63 0.80 -5.58 10.64
C ASN A 63 1.56 -4.27 10.38
N SER A 64 1.51 -3.28 11.28
CA SER A 64 2.14 -1.97 11.10
C SER A 64 3.65 -2.08 10.86
N ALA A 65 4.35 -2.92 11.62
CA ALA A 65 5.79 -3.11 11.46
C ALA A 65 6.14 -3.71 10.09
N MET A 66 5.35 -4.68 9.63
CA MET A 66 5.54 -5.34 8.33
C MET A 66 5.36 -4.34 7.19
N VAL A 67 4.29 -3.55 7.17
CA VAL A 67 4.04 -2.60 6.07
C VAL A 67 5.05 -1.45 6.05
N LYS A 68 5.58 -1.04 7.21
CA LYS A 68 6.69 -0.07 7.29
C LYS A 68 7.97 -0.63 6.68
N ALA A 69 8.30 -1.89 6.97
CA ALA A 69 9.45 -2.56 6.37
C ALA A 69 9.33 -2.68 4.85
N LEU A 70 8.10 -2.76 4.31
CA LEU A 70 7.83 -2.74 2.87
C LEU A 70 7.92 -1.35 2.24
N GLY A 71 8.04 -0.29 3.04
CA GLY A 71 8.25 1.08 2.58
C GLY A 71 7.13 2.07 2.89
N ALA A 72 6.11 1.70 3.67
CA ALA A 72 5.09 2.66 4.10
C ALA A 72 5.69 3.75 5.01
N ASP A 73 5.48 5.03 4.67
CA ASP A 73 5.94 6.19 5.44
C ASP A 73 5.07 6.41 6.69
N LYS A 74 3.77 6.14 6.57
CA LYS A 74 2.80 6.24 7.67
C LYS A 74 1.92 5.00 7.73
N THR A 75 1.45 4.67 8.93
CA THR A 75 0.49 3.58 9.14
C THR A 75 -0.72 4.06 9.91
N ILE A 76 -1.90 3.64 9.48
CA ILE A 76 -3.18 3.93 10.11
C ILE A 76 -3.81 2.59 10.53
N ASP A 77 -4.23 2.49 11.80
CA ASP A 77 -4.89 1.31 12.34
C ASP A 77 -6.35 1.26 11.89
N CYS A 78 -6.72 0.25 11.11
CA CYS A 78 -8.08 0.12 10.57
C CYS A 78 -9.17 -0.05 11.64
N THR A 79 -8.81 -0.39 12.89
CA THR A 79 -9.75 -0.56 14.00
C THR A 79 -10.03 0.73 14.78
N LYS A 80 -9.21 1.77 14.58
CA LYS A 80 -9.25 3.02 15.37
C LYS A 80 -9.75 4.22 14.58
N VAL A 81 -10.16 4.02 13.34
CA VAL A 81 -10.51 5.12 12.44
C VAL A 81 -12.00 5.14 12.20
N ASP A 82 -12.65 6.16 12.74
CA ASP A 82 -13.87 6.70 12.15
C ASP A 82 -13.50 7.38 10.83
N PHE A 83 -13.87 6.77 9.70
CA PHE A 83 -13.61 7.31 8.35
C PHE A 83 -14.49 8.52 8.00
N ASN A 84 -14.88 9.33 8.98
CA ASN A 84 -15.49 10.62 8.72
C ASN A 84 -14.44 11.49 8.01
N LEU A 85 -14.58 11.53 6.69
CA LEU A 85 -13.75 12.24 5.73
C LEU A 85 -13.60 13.70 6.16
N GLN A 86 -12.52 14.02 6.88
CA GLN A 86 -12.03 15.38 6.94
C GLN A 86 -11.31 15.65 5.63
N THR A 87 -12.08 15.92 4.58
CA THR A 87 -11.58 16.54 3.37
C THR A 87 -11.02 17.91 3.75
N GLN A 88 -9.72 17.99 3.97
CA GLN A 88 -9.00 19.26 3.92
C GLN A 88 -8.91 19.67 2.46
N THR A 89 -9.96 20.34 2.00
CA THR A 89 -9.92 21.15 0.78
C THR A 89 -8.95 22.30 1.07
N LYS A 90 -7.85 22.34 0.33
CA LYS A 90 -7.01 23.54 0.25
C LYS A 90 -7.44 24.35 -0.96
#